data_AF-A0A1J1GXG1-F1
#
_entry.id   AF-A0A1J1GXG1-F1
#
_cell.length_a   1.000
_cell.length_b   1.000
_cell.length_c   1.000
_cell.angle_alpha   90.00
_cell.angle_beta   90.00
_cell.angle_gamma   90.00
#
_symmetry.space_group_name_H-M   'P 1'
#
loop_
_entity.id
_entity.type
_entity.pdbx_description
1 polymer ?
#
loop_
_entity_poly.entity_id
_entity_poly.type
_entity_poly.pdbx_seq_one_letter_code
_entity_poly.pdbx_strand_id
1 'polypeptide(L)'
;MIIKIIDSLIKKSSNSFFRRCLACYNHKVINMPKNDQIISNNFNIEDEMDKDKLIYLIKNIQIINLKDKNILNNISNLLKKYINDYNIEEIYLIIHSFCKLNFTKHSLYTNFVKIIMNKKPLMNTRMLTQILIDLHKLSSLDINVLTFFTEHYIKGSINKFSLFDLSMILFIYNKYNYNDFITINTICEIIKEYFLPIINEDKGVLTTILLSISTLNLNYEIYYYLLKKYIYKNYEHFEIKYLCNISYSIVLRLANNSIKDDLLNIILNDIITLLLNNLHKLKNEELKQIHIVLYYLRDEKEKYENAIKKIEKKNIKNTVTISKMQQQIEKIFKEIGIYVQKEYKIGPYILDFALKKKKICIEVNGFTHYYIFTSTLNAKTKLKYFILNKLNWNVVTIEYMDWKNKSKE
;
A
#
# COMPACT_ATOMS: atom_id res chain seq x y z
N MET A 1 20.71 -9.92 33.99
CA MET A 1 19.65 -8.89 33.99
C MET A 1 18.66 -9.08 32.83
N ILE A 2 19.11 -9.08 31.56
CA ILE A 2 18.28 -9.44 30.37
C ILE A 2 17.62 -10.82 30.54
N ILE A 3 18.39 -11.82 31.00
CA ILE A 3 17.92 -13.17 31.35
C ILE A 3 16.76 -13.14 32.38
N LYS A 4 16.84 -12.27 33.41
CA LYS A 4 15.83 -12.20 34.49
C LYS A 4 14.57 -11.44 34.07
N ILE A 5 14.69 -10.46 33.17
CA ILE A 5 13.55 -9.77 32.54
C ILE A 5 12.81 -10.73 31.59
N ILE A 6 13.57 -11.53 30.85
CA ILE A 6 13.05 -12.62 30.03
C ILE A 6 12.38 -13.70 30.89
N ASP A 7 12.97 -14.13 32.01
CA ASP A 7 12.39 -15.10 32.96
C ASP A 7 11.10 -14.59 33.64
N SER A 8 11.00 -13.28 33.90
CA SER A 8 9.78 -12.63 34.37
C SER A 8 8.66 -12.65 33.33
N LEU A 9 8.99 -12.46 32.05
CA LEU A 9 8.04 -12.53 30.92
C LEU A 9 7.61 -13.97 30.62
N ILE A 10 8.50 -14.96 30.81
CA ILE A 10 8.22 -16.40 30.65
C ILE A 10 7.29 -16.95 31.73
N LYS A 11 7.34 -16.40 32.97
CA LYS A 11 6.42 -16.82 34.04
C LYS A 11 4.94 -16.58 33.72
N LYS A 12 4.61 -15.77 32.70
CA LYS A 12 3.24 -15.53 32.22
C LYS A 12 2.90 -16.22 30.89
N SER A 13 3.86 -16.83 30.20
CA SER A 13 3.57 -17.63 28.99
C SER A 13 4.53 -18.82 28.88
N SER A 14 3.96 -20.02 28.95
CA SER A 14 4.68 -21.29 28.88
C SER A 14 5.28 -21.51 27.50
N ASN A 15 6.54 -21.09 27.29
CA ASN A 15 7.26 -21.38 26.04
C ASN A 15 8.69 -21.85 26.31
N SER A 16 8.96 -23.11 25.95
CA SER A 16 10.24 -23.83 26.09
C SER A 16 11.40 -23.25 25.25
N PHE A 17 11.10 -22.26 24.40
CA PHE A 17 12.02 -21.66 23.45
C PHE A 17 13.07 -20.75 24.13
N PHE A 18 12.70 -19.99 25.15
CA PHE A 18 13.63 -19.06 25.81
C PHE A 18 14.76 -19.76 26.57
N ARG A 19 14.53 -20.99 27.07
CA ARG A 19 15.59 -21.82 27.68
C ARG A 19 16.72 -22.14 26.70
N ARG A 20 16.43 -22.22 25.39
CA ARG A 20 17.45 -22.48 24.37
C ARG A 20 18.29 -21.24 24.05
N CYS A 21 17.73 -20.04 24.10
CA CYS A 21 18.49 -18.79 23.94
C CYS A 21 19.49 -18.56 25.10
N LEU A 22 19.16 -19.05 26.30
CA LEU A 22 20.01 -19.00 27.48
C LEU A 22 21.26 -19.90 27.39
N ALA A 23 21.17 -21.02 26.68
CA ALA A 23 22.28 -21.98 26.56
C ALA A 23 23.48 -21.43 25.77
N CYS A 24 23.27 -20.42 24.92
CA CYS A 24 24.35 -19.76 24.18
C CYS A 24 25.09 -18.69 25.01
N TYR A 25 24.64 -18.37 26.23
CA TYR A 25 25.17 -17.27 27.02
C TYR A 25 26.04 -17.70 28.23
N ASN A 26 26.15 -19.01 28.51
CA ASN A 26 26.92 -19.50 29.67
C ASN A 26 27.97 -20.54 29.25
N HIS A 27 29.16 -20.09 28.88
CA HIS A 27 30.38 -20.81 29.26
C HIS A 27 30.96 -20.09 30.48
N LYS A 28 31.08 -20.83 31.59
CA LYS A 28 31.43 -20.38 32.96
C LYS A 28 30.22 -19.94 33.76
N VAL A 29 29.54 -20.92 34.37
CA VAL A 29 29.09 -20.97 35.78
C VAL A 29 28.10 -22.14 35.82
N ILE A 30 28.64 -23.36 35.97
CA ILE A 30 27.87 -24.48 36.51
C ILE A 30 28.77 -25.12 37.56
N ASN A 31 28.63 -24.62 38.78
CA ASN A 31 28.63 -25.42 40.00
C ASN A 31 27.99 -24.55 41.07
N MET A 32 26.69 -24.74 41.30
CA MET A 32 26.11 -24.50 42.62
C MET A 32 25.05 -25.53 42.94
N PRO A 33 24.92 -25.90 44.23
CA PRO A 33 24.07 -26.98 44.68
C PRO A 33 22.61 -26.53 44.82
N LYS A 34 21.71 -27.51 44.78
CA LYS A 34 20.29 -27.36 45.09
C LYS A 34 20.15 -26.99 46.57
N ASN A 35 19.52 -25.86 46.87
CA ASN A 35 18.68 -25.73 48.05
C ASN A 35 17.62 -24.65 47.82
N ASP A 36 16.38 -25.07 48.00
CA ASP A 36 15.18 -24.26 47.99
C ASP A 36 15.19 -23.35 49.22
N GLN A 37 15.43 -22.06 49.01
CA GLN A 37 15.01 -21.02 49.94
C GLN A 37 14.35 -19.90 49.15
N ILE A 38 13.07 -19.70 49.47
CA ILE A 38 12.25 -18.56 49.05
C ILE A 38 12.86 -17.34 49.73
N ILE A 39 13.76 -16.65 49.02
CA ILE A 39 14.27 -15.35 49.44
C ILE A 39 13.29 -14.29 48.92
N SER A 40 12.49 -13.75 49.83
CA SER A 40 11.74 -12.52 49.66
C SER A 40 12.72 -11.34 49.50
N ASN A 41 13.16 -11.09 48.27
CA ASN A 41 13.90 -9.87 47.97
C ASN A 41 12.95 -8.84 47.36
N ASN A 42 12.56 -7.88 48.21
CA ASN A 42 12.20 -6.53 47.81
C ASN A 42 13.33 -5.98 46.92
N PHE A 43 13.12 -6.00 45.60
CA PHE A 43 13.94 -5.25 44.66
C PHE A 43 13.12 -4.05 44.21
N ASN A 44 13.53 -2.85 44.64
CA ASN A 44 13.08 -1.59 44.04
C ASN A 44 13.40 -1.63 42.55
N ILE A 45 12.36 -1.70 41.73
CA ILE A 45 12.43 -1.62 40.27
C ILE A 45 12.58 -0.14 39.90
N GLU A 46 13.73 0.44 40.21
CA GLU A 46 14.12 1.81 39.83
C GLU A 46 15.37 1.83 38.95
N ASP A 47 15.81 0.69 38.41
CA ASP A 47 16.71 0.69 37.25
C ASP A 47 15.88 1.03 36.00
N GLU A 48 15.69 2.32 35.74
CA GLU A 48 15.04 2.80 34.53
C GLU A 48 15.76 2.25 33.29
N MET A 49 15.00 1.61 32.39
CA MET A 49 15.54 1.15 31.12
C MET A 49 15.86 2.37 30.24
N ASP A 50 17.14 2.72 30.18
CA ASP A 50 17.65 3.85 29.41
C ASP A 50 17.43 3.71 27.88
N LYS A 51 17.61 4.83 27.18
CA LYS A 51 17.39 4.96 25.74
C LYS A 51 18.21 3.95 24.92
N ASP A 52 19.47 3.75 25.26
CA ASP A 52 20.39 2.91 24.47
C ASP A 52 20.05 1.43 24.63
N LYS A 53 19.70 1.00 25.85
CA LYS A 53 19.18 -0.35 26.11
C LYS A 53 17.86 -0.60 25.37
N LEU A 54 16.99 0.40 25.28
CA LEU A 54 15.74 0.31 24.50
C LEU A 54 16.03 0.12 23.00
N ILE A 55 16.95 0.88 22.43
CA ILE A 55 17.34 0.74 21.02
C ILE A 55 17.96 -0.64 20.76
N TYR A 56 18.81 -1.12 21.66
CA TYR A 56 19.38 -2.47 21.56
C TYR A 56 18.30 -3.55 21.65
N LEU A 57 17.32 -3.40 22.54
CA LEU A 57 16.20 -4.32 22.67
C LEU A 57 15.38 -4.40 21.38
N ILE A 58 15.09 -3.26 20.74
CA ILE A 58 14.35 -3.21 19.46
C ILE A 58 15.06 -4.00 18.36
N LYS A 59 16.38 -3.84 18.22
CA LYS A 59 17.18 -4.61 17.25
C LYS A 59 17.03 -6.11 17.47
N ASN A 60 17.17 -6.56 18.72
CA ASN A 60 17.10 -7.98 19.05
C ASN A 60 15.70 -8.57 18.84
N ILE A 61 14.64 -7.85 19.23
CA ILE A 61 13.25 -8.28 19.04
C ILE A 61 12.92 -8.44 17.56
N GLN A 62 13.42 -7.54 16.70
CA GLN A 62 13.28 -7.69 15.27
C GLN A 62 13.99 -8.96 14.76
N ILE A 63 15.22 -9.23 15.22
CA ILE A 63 16.02 -10.40 14.80
C ILE A 63 15.31 -11.71 15.17
N ILE A 64 14.79 -11.81 16.39
CA ILE A 64 14.06 -13.00 16.85
C ILE A 64 12.59 -13.03 16.37
N ASN A 65 12.16 -12.02 15.61
CA ASN A 65 10.80 -11.88 15.08
C ASN A 65 9.70 -11.98 16.14
N LEU A 66 9.90 -11.35 17.31
CA LEU A 66 8.96 -11.41 18.42
C LEU A 66 7.75 -10.50 18.16
N LYS A 67 6.59 -11.12 17.92
CA LYS A 67 5.32 -10.44 17.55
C LYS A 67 4.30 -10.34 18.67
N ASP A 68 4.68 -10.63 19.92
CA ASP A 68 3.75 -10.55 21.06
C ASP A 68 3.27 -9.10 21.27
N LYS A 69 1.97 -8.89 21.10
CA LYS A 69 1.35 -7.56 21.13
C LYS A 69 1.47 -6.87 22.49
N ASN A 70 1.48 -7.61 23.59
CA ASN A 70 1.58 -7.03 24.93
C ASN A 70 3.01 -6.54 25.19
N ILE A 71 4.00 -7.34 24.82
CA ILE A 71 5.41 -6.97 24.91
C ILE A 71 5.70 -5.74 24.04
N LEU A 72 5.27 -5.74 22.78
CA LEU A 72 5.48 -4.63 21.87
C LEU A 72 4.76 -3.34 22.32
N ASN A 73 3.59 -3.45 22.95
CA ASN A 73 2.92 -2.29 23.56
C ASN A 73 3.70 -1.72 24.73
N ASN A 74 4.22 -2.56 25.63
CA ASN A 74 5.01 -2.11 26.76
C ASN A 74 6.28 -1.41 26.29
N ILE A 75 6.98 -1.98 25.32
CA ILE A 75 8.18 -1.37 24.72
C ILE A 75 7.82 -0.05 24.06
N SER A 76 6.73 0.00 23.29
CA SER A 76 6.26 1.25 22.68
C SER A 76 5.97 2.34 23.71
N ASN A 77 5.44 2.00 24.88
CA ASN A 77 5.20 2.96 25.95
C ASN A 77 6.52 3.45 26.58
N LEU A 78 7.52 2.58 26.71
CA LEU A 78 8.84 2.97 27.21
C LEU A 78 9.60 3.85 26.22
N LEU A 79 9.52 3.55 24.92
CA LEU A 79 10.08 4.41 23.86
C LEU A 79 9.48 5.82 23.91
N LYS A 80 8.20 5.99 24.25
CA LYS A 80 7.58 7.31 24.36
C LYS A 80 8.21 8.20 25.43
N LYS A 81 8.86 7.63 26.47
CA LYS A 81 9.51 8.42 27.51
C LYS A 81 10.66 9.28 26.96
N TYR A 82 11.37 8.78 25.94
CA TYR A 82 12.53 9.42 25.33
C TYR A 82 12.22 10.02 23.95
N ILE A 83 10.93 10.32 23.69
CA ILE A 83 10.46 10.62 22.33
C ILE A 83 11.24 11.77 21.67
N ASN A 84 11.60 12.80 22.42
CA ASN A 84 12.27 13.99 21.92
C ASN A 84 13.80 13.83 21.77
N ASP A 85 14.36 12.76 22.34
CA ASP A 85 15.81 12.52 22.46
C ASP A 85 16.34 11.62 21.34
N TYR A 86 15.45 11.05 20.53
CA TYR A 86 15.85 10.21 19.42
C TYR A 86 16.37 11.06 18.24
N ASN A 87 17.48 10.61 17.68
CA ASN A 87 17.97 11.09 16.39
C ASN A 87 17.24 10.38 15.23
N ILE A 88 17.52 10.79 14.00
CA ILE A 88 16.81 10.26 12.83
C ILE A 88 17.10 8.77 12.56
N GLU A 89 18.31 8.29 12.84
CA GLU A 89 18.69 6.89 12.65
C GLU A 89 17.98 5.97 13.64
N GLU A 90 17.85 6.43 14.89
CA GLU A 90 17.10 5.74 15.94
C GLU A 90 15.60 5.70 15.62
N ILE A 91 15.02 6.82 15.18
CA ILE A 91 13.61 6.88 14.73
C ILE A 91 13.38 5.91 13.57
N TYR A 92 14.25 5.95 12.56
CA TYR A 92 14.21 5.06 11.40
C TYR A 92 14.23 3.60 11.84
N LEU A 93 15.18 3.22 12.69
CA LEU A 93 15.32 1.87 13.20
C LEU A 93 14.05 1.39 13.90
N ILE A 94 13.48 2.21 14.80
CA ILE A 94 12.26 1.85 15.54
C ILE A 94 11.09 1.61 14.57
N ILE A 95 10.84 2.55 13.65
CA ILE A 95 9.76 2.45 12.66
C ILE A 95 9.96 1.19 11.80
N HIS A 96 11.17 0.98 11.31
CA HIS A 96 11.50 -0.15 10.44
C HIS A 96 11.34 -1.51 11.17
N SER A 97 11.84 -1.61 12.40
CA SER A 97 11.70 -2.81 13.22
C SER A 97 10.24 -3.14 13.48
N PHE A 98 9.43 -2.17 13.91
CA PHE A 98 8.01 -2.41 14.15
C PHE A 98 7.22 -2.70 12.88
N CYS A 99 7.60 -2.09 11.74
CA CYS A 99 7.02 -2.44 10.45
C CYS A 99 7.29 -3.91 10.11
N LYS A 100 8.52 -4.41 10.28
CA LYS A 100 8.87 -5.83 10.05
C LYS A 100 8.12 -6.79 10.97
N LEU A 101 7.82 -6.36 12.19
CA LEU A 101 7.04 -7.13 13.16
C LEU A 101 5.53 -7.04 12.94
N ASN A 102 5.05 -6.27 11.95
CA ASN A 102 3.64 -5.98 11.72
C ASN A 102 2.94 -5.37 12.95
N PHE A 103 3.65 -4.52 13.69
CA PHE A 103 3.11 -3.88 14.88
C PHE A 103 2.74 -2.41 14.61
N THR A 104 1.47 -2.07 14.78
CA THR A 104 0.98 -0.72 14.51
C THR A 104 0.67 0.02 15.82
N LYS A 105 1.32 1.17 16.02
CA LYS A 105 1.04 2.11 17.11
C LYS A 105 1.01 3.55 16.60
N HIS A 106 -0.14 3.98 16.05
CA HIS A 106 -0.30 5.31 15.44
C HIS A 106 0.22 6.45 16.31
N SER A 107 -0.13 6.48 17.60
CA SER A 107 0.34 7.54 18.52
C SER A 107 1.87 7.69 18.62
N LEU A 108 2.64 6.60 18.45
CA LEU A 108 4.10 6.66 18.47
C LEU A 108 4.62 7.23 17.14
N TYR A 109 4.12 6.71 16.02
CA TYR A 109 4.54 7.13 14.68
C TYR A 109 4.19 8.59 14.39
N THR A 110 3.01 9.06 14.82
CA THR A 110 2.64 10.47 14.72
C THR A 110 3.64 11.38 15.45
N ASN A 111 4.15 10.96 16.62
CA ASN A 111 5.14 11.75 17.34
C ASN A 111 6.49 11.78 16.62
N PHE A 112 6.95 10.63 16.09
CA PHE A 112 8.17 10.58 15.29
C PHE A 112 8.07 11.44 14.02
N VAL A 113 6.95 11.37 13.30
CA VAL A 113 6.69 12.21 12.14
C VAL A 113 6.72 13.68 12.52
N LYS A 114 6.08 14.09 13.62
CA LYS A 114 6.16 15.47 14.12
C LYS A 114 7.60 15.92 14.41
N ILE A 115 8.42 15.06 15.02
CA ILE A 115 9.83 15.37 15.28
C ILE A 115 10.58 15.59 13.96
N ILE A 116 10.38 14.70 12.99
CA ILE A 116 10.99 14.84 11.65
C ILE A 116 10.55 16.15 11.01
N MET A 117 9.25 16.45 11.04
CA MET A 117 8.68 17.67 10.43
C MET A 117 9.21 18.95 11.07
N ASN A 118 9.40 18.94 12.39
CA ASN A 118 9.86 20.10 13.16
C ASN A 118 11.37 20.29 13.04
N LYS A 119 12.16 19.23 13.24
CA LYS A 119 13.62 19.29 13.27
C LYS A 119 14.26 19.26 11.88
N LYS A 120 13.54 18.78 10.86
CA LYS A 120 14.02 18.66 9.47
C LYS A 120 15.42 18.04 9.38
N PRO A 121 15.66 16.86 10.01
CA PRO A 121 17.00 16.28 10.04
C PRO A 121 17.46 15.90 8.62
N LEU A 122 18.77 15.92 8.39
CA LEU A 122 19.34 15.41 7.14
C LEU A 122 19.08 13.91 7.02
N MET A 123 18.66 13.46 5.84
CA MET A 123 18.40 12.06 5.54
C MET A 123 19.05 11.68 4.23
N ASN A 124 19.66 10.50 4.18
CA ASN A 124 20.01 9.90 2.90
C ASN A 124 18.74 9.39 2.19
N THR A 125 18.81 9.30 0.86
CA THR A 125 17.70 8.92 -0.02
C THR A 125 17.13 7.54 0.28
N ARG A 126 17.99 6.59 0.66
CA ARG A 126 17.59 5.22 0.98
C ARG A 126 16.75 5.15 2.26
N MET A 127 17.20 5.80 3.33
CA MET A 127 16.51 5.87 4.61
C MET A 127 15.15 6.54 4.45
N LEU A 128 15.10 7.68 3.74
CA LEU A 128 13.86 8.37 3.43
C LEU A 128 12.86 7.47 2.71
N THR A 129 13.31 6.77 1.67
CA THR A 129 12.46 5.85 0.91
C THR A 129 11.92 4.74 1.80
N GLN A 130 12.76 4.16 2.66
CA GLN A 130 12.35 3.10 3.58
C GLN A 130 11.36 3.61 4.64
N ILE A 131 11.55 4.83 5.18
CA ILE A 131 10.60 5.47 6.11
C ILE A 131 9.23 5.62 5.43
N LEU A 132 9.17 6.11 4.20
CA LEU A 132 7.90 6.27 3.48
C LEU A 132 7.20 4.93 3.26
N ILE A 133 7.94 3.89 2.86
CA ILE A 133 7.39 2.53 2.68
C ILE A 133 6.85 1.98 4.01
N ASP A 134 7.60 2.13 5.08
CA ASP A 134 7.23 1.56 6.38
C ASP A 134 6.05 2.32 6.99
N LEU A 135 6.01 3.65 6.91
CA LEU A 135 4.86 4.45 7.33
C LEU A 135 3.61 4.11 6.50
N HIS A 136 3.76 3.86 5.19
CA HIS A 136 2.65 3.38 4.36
C HIS A 136 2.12 2.02 4.85
N LYS A 137 3.00 1.03 5.06
CA LYS A 137 2.62 -0.30 5.55
C LYS A 137 1.96 -0.25 6.94
N LEU A 138 2.45 0.64 7.80
CA LEU A 138 1.91 0.89 9.13
C LEU A 138 0.65 1.77 9.14
N SER A 139 0.12 2.13 7.96
CA SER A 139 -1.06 3.01 7.83
C SER A 139 -0.91 4.31 8.62
N SER A 140 0.30 4.86 8.66
CA SER A 140 0.67 6.07 9.41
C SER A 140 1.30 7.16 8.55
N LEU A 141 1.36 6.92 7.23
CA LEU A 141 1.58 7.95 6.23
C LEU A 141 0.23 8.50 5.79
N ASP A 142 0.00 9.79 6.05
CA ASP A 142 -1.14 10.54 5.51
C ASP A 142 -0.67 11.51 4.42
N ILE A 143 -1.62 12.24 3.83
CA ILE A 143 -1.32 13.14 2.72
C ILE A 143 -0.47 14.35 3.10
N ASN A 144 -0.64 14.89 4.32
CA ASN A 144 0.12 16.04 4.78
C ASN A 144 1.57 15.64 5.03
N VAL A 145 1.76 14.45 5.61
CA VAL A 145 3.07 13.86 5.85
C VAL A 145 3.77 13.58 4.53
N LEU A 146 3.07 12.95 3.56
CA LEU A 146 3.61 12.69 2.23
C LEU A 146 4.01 14.00 1.53
N THR A 147 3.12 15.00 1.54
CA THR A 147 3.40 16.33 0.96
C THR A 147 4.64 16.95 1.57
N PHE A 148 4.77 16.93 2.90
CA PHE A 148 5.95 17.45 3.58
C PHE A 148 7.24 16.74 3.12
N PHE A 149 7.25 15.40 3.08
CA PHE A 149 8.42 14.65 2.63
C PHE A 149 8.75 14.94 1.15
N THR A 150 7.73 15.09 0.32
CA THR A 150 7.89 15.45 -1.09
C THR A 150 8.54 16.81 -1.26
N GLU A 151 7.97 17.85 -0.65
CA GLU A 151 8.45 19.22 -0.77
C GLU A 151 9.84 19.41 -0.16
N HIS A 152 10.06 18.84 1.03
CA HIS A 152 11.26 19.15 1.79
C HIS A 152 12.46 18.26 1.44
N TYR A 153 12.21 16.98 1.11
CA TYR A 153 13.30 16.02 0.90
C TYR A 153 13.39 15.50 -0.53
N ILE A 154 12.27 15.22 -1.20
CA ILE A 154 12.31 14.56 -2.51
C ILE A 154 12.65 15.55 -3.62
N LYS A 155 11.92 16.65 -3.77
CA LYS A 155 12.04 17.58 -4.90
C LYS A 155 13.47 18.07 -5.15
N GLY A 156 14.19 18.44 -4.09
CA GLY A 156 15.57 18.94 -4.19
C GLY A 156 16.64 17.86 -4.35
N SER A 157 16.28 16.56 -4.32
CA SER A 157 17.25 15.46 -4.34
C SER A 157 16.91 14.32 -5.29
N ILE A 158 15.95 14.51 -6.22
CA ILE A 158 15.46 13.45 -7.13
C ILE A 158 16.62 12.75 -7.87
N ASN A 159 17.63 13.51 -8.30
CA ASN A 159 18.81 13.01 -9.00
C ASN A 159 19.74 12.12 -8.14
N LYS A 160 19.56 12.09 -6.81
CA LYS A 160 20.35 11.27 -5.88
C LYS A 160 19.69 9.93 -5.53
N PHE A 161 18.45 9.70 -5.98
CA PHE A 161 17.75 8.45 -5.71
C PHE A 161 18.17 7.36 -6.69
N SER A 162 18.25 6.12 -6.20
CA SER A 162 18.40 4.96 -7.08
C SER A 162 17.12 4.71 -7.87
N LEU A 163 17.22 3.93 -8.95
CA LEU A 163 16.04 3.48 -9.71
C LEU A 163 15.01 2.78 -8.81
N PHE A 164 15.46 1.92 -7.89
CA PHE A 164 14.56 1.26 -6.95
C PHE A 164 13.82 2.29 -6.10
N ASP A 165 14.54 3.29 -5.56
CA ASP A 165 13.93 4.27 -4.68
C ASP A 165 12.90 5.14 -5.43
N LEU A 166 13.22 5.59 -6.64
CA LEU A 166 12.29 6.31 -7.52
C LEU A 166 11.03 5.48 -7.81
N SER A 167 11.18 4.18 -8.06
CA SER A 167 10.05 3.28 -8.30
C SER A 167 9.14 3.15 -7.07
N MET A 168 9.71 3.14 -5.86
CA MET A 168 8.95 3.07 -4.62
C MET A 168 8.28 4.38 -4.27
N ILE A 169 8.90 5.53 -4.58
CA ILE A 169 8.27 6.85 -4.45
C ILE A 169 7.06 6.93 -5.38
N LEU A 170 7.20 6.53 -6.66
CA LEU A 170 6.08 6.47 -7.60
C LEU A 170 4.97 5.53 -7.12
N PHE A 171 5.33 4.37 -6.56
CA PHE A 171 4.37 3.45 -5.96
C PHE A 171 3.58 4.09 -4.82
N ILE A 172 4.26 4.79 -3.91
CA ILE A 172 3.61 5.51 -2.80
C ILE A 172 2.70 6.59 -3.36
N TYR A 173 3.17 7.42 -4.30
CA TYR A 173 2.33 8.45 -4.92
C TYR A 173 1.06 7.87 -5.54
N ASN A 174 1.17 6.75 -6.27
CA ASN A 174 0.02 6.00 -6.78
C ASN A 174 -0.94 5.58 -5.65
N LYS A 175 -0.44 5.02 -4.54
CA LYS A 175 -1.28 4.57 -3.42
C LYS A 175 -2.08 5.70 -2.77
N TYR A 176 -1.54 6.91 -2.78
CA TYR A 176 -2.19 8.10 -2.21
C TYR A 176 -2.85 9.00 -3.25
N ASN A 177 -2.91 8.59 -4.53
CA ASN A 177 -3.33 9.44 -5.65
C ASN A 177 -2.60 10.81 -5.68
N TYR A 178 -1.36 10.86 -5.21
CA TYR A 178 -0.53 12.07 -5.15
C TYR A 178 -0.06 12.43 -6.56
N ASN A 179 -0.75 13.36 -7.21
CA ASN A 179 -0.58 13.67 -8.63
C ASN A 179 0.18 14.97 -8.88
N ASP A 180 1.31 15.14 -8.21
CA ASP A 180 2.18 16.29 -8.47
C ASP A 180 2.91 16.12 -9.81
N PHE A 181 2.37 16.79 -10.84
CA PHE A 181 2.85 16.73 -12.20
C PHE A 181 4.35 17.00 -12.32
N ILE A 182 4.84 18.06 -11.67
CA ILE A 182 6.23 18.51 -11.80
C ILE A 182 7.16 17.42 -11.27
N THR A 183 6.95 16.97 -10.03
CA THR A 183 7.80 15.95 -9.41
C THR A 183 7.77 14.64 -10.18
N ILE A 184 6.59 14.18 -10.59
CA ILE A 184 6.47 12.91 -11.33
C ILE A 184 7.15 13.00 -12.69
N ASN A 185 7.01 14.12 -13.41
CA ASN A 185 7.69 14.36 -14.68
C ASN A 185 9.21 14.36 -14.51
N THR A 186 9.75 15.03 -13.48
CA THR A 186 11.18 15.01 -13.19
C THR A 186 11.70 13.60 -12.87
N ILE A 187 10.94 12.81 -12.11
CA ILE A 187 11.28 11.40 -11.85
C ILE A 187 11.34 10.62 -13.18
N CYS A 188 10.35 10.80 -14.05
CA CYS A 188 10.32 10.13 -15.36
C CYS A 188 11.49 10.53 -16.25
N GLU A 189 11.85 11.80 -16.31
CA GLU A 189 13.02 12.26 -17.08
C GLU A 189 14.33 11.67 -16.55
N ILE A 190 14.53 11.62 -15.23
CA ILE A 190 15.71 10.98 -14.64
C ILE A 190 15.76 9.49 -14.96
N ILE A 191 14.62 8.78 -14.91
CA ILE A 191 14.55 7.38 -15.32
C ILE A 191 14.94 7.21 -16.80
N LYS A 192 14.44 8.10 -17.65
CA LYS A 192 14.71 8.10 -19.09
C LYS A 192 16.19 8.39 -19.40
N GLU A 193 16.80 9.34 -18.70
CA GLU A 193 18.16 9.78 -18.95
C GLU A 193 19.20 8.80 -18.39
N TYR A 194 19.03 8.33 -17.15
CA TYR A 194 20.08 7.60 -16.44
C TYR A 194 19.82 6.10 -16.28
N PHE A 195 18.56 5.67 -16.26
CA PHE A 195 18.21 4.31 -15.83
C PHE A 195 17.64 3.41 -16.92
N LEU A 196 17.40 3.90 -18.13
CA LEU A 196 16.93 3.06 -19.25
C LEU A 196 17.77 1.81 -19.51
N PRO A 197 19.12 1.83 -19.45
CA PRO A 197 19.91 0.62 -19.70
C PRO A 197 19.60 -0.52 -18.72
N ILE A 198 19.32 -0.19 -17.46
CA ILE A 198 19.17 -1.16 -16.35
C ILE A 198 17.71 -1.38 -15.93
N ILE A 199 16.75 -0.59 -16.44
CA ILE A 199 15.35 -0.60 -15.95
C ILE A 199 14.67 -1.97 -16.05
N ASN A 200 15.10 -2.80 -17.00
CA ASN A 200 14.51 -4.10 -17.28
C ASN A 200 15.25 -5.27 -16.60
N GLU A 201 16.30 -5.00 -15.83
CA GLU A 201 16.99 -6.01 -15.02
C GLU A 201 16.09 -6.50 -13.88
N ASP A 202 15.35 -5.60 -13.24
CA ASP A 202 14.31 -5.92 -12.25
C ASP A 202 12.91 -5.70 -12.85
N LYS A 203 12.23 -6.79 -13.18
CA LYS A 203 10.85 -6.76 -13.72
C LYS A 203 9.84 -6.18 -12.73
N GLY A 204 10.08 -6.33 -11.43
CA GLY A 204 9.25 -5.75 -10.38
C GLY A 204 9.34 -4.22 -10.39
N VAL A 205 10.53 -3.67 -10.53
CA VAL A 205 10.75 -2.22 -10.67
C VAL A 205 10.08 -1.67 -11.92
N LEU A 206 10.32 -2.28 -13.10
CA LEU A 206 9.71 -1.86 -14.36
C LEU A 206 8.17 -1.85 -14.27
N THR A 207 7.58 -2.94 -13.81
CA THR A 207 6.11 -3.03 -13.70
C THR A 207 5.52 -2.12 -12.65
N THR A 208 6.25 -1.83 -11.57
CA THR A 208 5.84 -0.85 -10.56
C THR A 208 5.81 0.56 -11.14
N ILE A 209 6.82 0.93 -11.94
CA ILE A 209 6.87 2.23 -12.64
C ILE A 209 5.67 2.33 -13.59
N LEU A 210 5.48 1.35 -14.48
CA LEU A 210 4.37 1.33 -15.45
C LEU A 210 2.99 1.45 -14.77
N LEU A 211 2.74 0.64 -13.75
CA LEU A 211 1.47 0.67 -13.03
C LEU A 211 1.25 2.03 -12.32
N SER A 212 2.31 2.61 -11.76
CA SER A 212 2.22 3.86 -11.01
C SER A 212 1.94 5.04 -11.94
N ILE A 213 2.69 5.18 -13.04
CA ILE A 213 2.46 6.27 -14.01
C ILE A 213 1.11 6.11 -14.73
N SER A 214 0.64 4.88 -14.98
CA SER A 214 -0.71 4.64 -15.50
C SER A 214 -1.81 4.99 -14.50
N THR A 215 -1.63 4.65 -13.21
CA THR A 215 -2.62 5.01 -12.19
C THR A 215 -2.68 6.51 -11.96
N LEU A 216 -1.54 7.18 -12.00
CA LEU A 216 -1.42 8.64 -11.90
C LEU A 216 -1.82 9.34 -13.21
N ASN A 217 -2.00 8.58 -14.29
CA ASN A 217 -2.35 9.08 -15.63
C ASN A 217 -1.41 10.19 -16.15
N LEU A 218 -0.11 10.09 -15.89
CA LEU A 218 0.91 11.05 -16.31
C LEU A 218 2.00 10.40 -17.14
N ASN A 219 2.75 11.17 -17.93
CA ASN A 219 3.89 10.70 -18.71
C ASN A 219 3.54 9.53 -19.65
N TYR A 220 2.64 9.77 -20.61
CA TYR A 220 2.26 8.74 -21.58
C TYR A 220 3.44 8.29 -22.45
N GLU A 221 4.30 9.21 -22.84
CA GLU A 221 5.43 8.93 -23.75
C GLU A 221 6.41 7.92 -23.15
N ILE A 222 6.85 8.12 -21.91
CA ILE A 222 7.75 7.15 -21.24
C ILE A 222 7.05 5.81 -21.03
N TYR A 223 5.76 5.82 -20.68
CA TYR A 223 4.97 4.61 -20.52
C TYR A 223 4.95 3.78 -21.82
N TYR A 224 4.62 4.45 -22.92
CA TYR A 224 4.57 3.84 -24.25
C TYR A 224 5.94 3.33 -24.69
N TYR A 225 7.00 4.13 -24.49
CA TYR A 225 8.37 3.73 -24.80
C TYR A 225 8.80 2.48 -24.04
N LEU A 226 8.56 2.43 -22.72
CA LEU A 226 8.92 1.30 -21.88
C LEU A 226 8.18 0.02 -22.29
N LEU A 227 6.88 0.13 -22.59
CA LEU A 227 6.11 -1.00 -23.12
C LEU A 227 6.68 -1.51 -24.44
N LYS A 228 6.88 -0.60 -25.40
CA LYS A 228 7.35 -0.94 -26.75
C LYS A 228 8.75 -1.57 -26.71
N LYS A 229 9.65 -1.05 -25.89
CA LYS A 229 11.05 -1.47 -25.85
C LYS A 229 11.28 -2.75 -25.04
N TYR A 230 10.63 -2.88 -23.88
CA TYR A 230 10.99 -3.93 -22.91
C TYR A 230 9.94 -5.03 -22.76
N ILE A 231 8.68 -4.78 -23.15
CA ILE A 231 7.57 -5.73 -22.92
C ILE A 231 7.05 -6.33 -24.22
N TYR A 232 6.84 -5.51 -25.26
CA TYR A 232 6.31 -5.99 -26.52
C TYR A 232 7.15 -7.15 -27.06
N LYS A 233 6.49 -8.28 -27.37
CA LYS A 233 7.08 -9.56 -27.81
C LYS A 233 8.01 -10.26 -26.81
N ASN A 234 8.15 -9.76 -25.58
CA ASN A 234 9.01 -10.34 -24.54
C ASN A 234 8.24 -10.89 -23.33
N TYR A 235 6.95 -11.20 -23.49
CA TYR A 235 6.03 -11.52 -22.39
C TYR A 235 6.44 -12.75 -21.57
N GLU A 236 7.04 -13.76 -22.21
CA GLU A 236 7.42 -15.03 -21.56
C GLU A 236 8.51 -14.86 -20.48
N HIS A 237 9.27 -13.76 -20.53
CA HIS A 237 10.29 -13.43 -19.54
C HIS A 237 9.73 -12.79 -18.27
N PHE A 238 8.41 -12.61 -18.18
CA PHE A 238 7.76 -12.01 -17.02
C PHE A 238 7.00 -13.06 -16.21
N GLU A 239 7.19 -13.02 -14.89
CA GLU A 239 6.30 -13.74 -13.98
C GLU A 239 4.84 -13.29 -14.19
N ILE A 240 3.91 -14.22 -14.01
CA ILE A 240 2.47 -14.00 -14.19
C ILE A 240 1.95 -12.78 -13.42
N LYS A 241 2.44 -12.54 -12.18
CA LYS A 241 2.05 -11.37 -11.37
C LYS A 241 2.40 -10.03 -12.05
N TYR A 242 3.52 -9.98 -12.77
CA TYR A 242 3.96 -8.78 -13.48
C TYR A 242 3.14 -8.55 -14.75
N LEU A 243 2.81 -9.62 -15.48
CA LEU A 243 1.88 -9.57 -16.61
C LEU A 243 0.47 -9.07 -16.19
N CYS A 244 -0.01 -9.45 -15.01
CA CYS A 244 -1.25 -8.89 -14.45
C CYS A 244 -1.16 -7.37 -14.22
N ASN A 245 -0.08 -6.90 -13.60
CA ASN A 245 0.12 -5.46 -13.41
C ASN A 245 0.23 -4.71 -14.74
N ILE A 246 0.92 -5.29 -15.74
CA ILE A 246 1.07 -4.69 -17.07
C ILE A 246 -0.29 -4.59 -17.77
N SER A 247 -1.05 -5.68 -17.87
CA SER A 247 -2.38 -5.67 -18.51
C SER A 247 -3.35 -4.69 -17.84
N TYR A 248 -3.35 -4.65 -16.51
CA TYR A 248 -4.14 -3.66 -15.77
C TYR A 248 -3.68 -2.22 -16.03
N SER A 249 -2.36 -1.97 -16.10
CA SER A 249 -1.81 -0.65 -16.44
C SER A 249 -2.19 -0.19 -17.85
N ILE A 250 -2.31 -1.12 -18.80
CA ILE A 250 -2.70 -0.83 -20.19
C ILE A 250 -4.17 -0.43 -20.23
N VAL A 251 -5.04 -1.19 -19.59
CA VAL A 251 -6.47 -0.86 -19.52
C VAL A 251 -6.72 0.47 -18.81
N LEU A 252 -5.94 0.79 -17.77
CA LEU A 252 -5.98 2.11 -17.15
C LEU A 252 -5.67 3.22 -18.16
N ARG A 253 -4.67 3.06 -19.05
CA ARG A 253 -4.39 4.05 -20.10
C ARG A 253 -5.47 4.12 -21.14
N LEU A 254 -5.87 2.97 -21.69
CA LEU A 254 -6.85 2.93 -22.77
C LEU A 254 -8.20 3.52 -22.37
N ALA A 255 -8.64 3.30 -21.12
CA ALA A 255 -9.89 3.88 -20.62
C ALA A 255 -9.79 5.39 -20.29
N ASN A 256 -8.58 5.93 -20.15
CA ASN A 256 -8.35 7.34 -19.80
C ASN A 256 -7.88 8.19 -20.99
N ASN A 257 -7.41 7.57 -22.07
CA ASN A 257 -7.00 8.24 -23.29
C ASN A 257 -8.19 8.33 -24.26
N SER A 258 -8.31 9.46 -24.95
CA SER A 258 -9.29 9.65 -26.03
C SER A 258 -8.87 8.97 -27.34
N ILE A 259 -7.57 8.71 -27.50
CA ILE A 259 -6.99 8.17 -28.73
C ILE A 259 -6.88 6.65 -28.61
N LYS A 260 -7.38 5.95 -29.63
CA LYS A 260 -7.19 4.51 -29.79
C LYS A 260 -5.70 4.21 -30.02
N ASP A 261 -5.12 3.36 -29.18
CA ASP A 261 -3.73 2.91 -29.34
C ASP A 261 -3.71 1.42 -29.73
N ASP A 262 -3.43 1.17 -31.02
CA ASP A 262 -3.44 -0.19 -31.57
C ASP A 262 -2.33 -1.07 -31.00
N LEU A 263 -1.15 -0.50 -30.69
CA LEU A 263 -0.05 -1.27 -30.10
C LEU A 263 -0.44 -1.75 -28.69
N LEU A 264 -1.03 -0.90 -27.87
CA LEU A 264 -1.47 -1.27 -26.54
C LEU A 264 -2.55 -2.36 -26.59
N ASN A 265 -3.48 -2.28 -27.54
CA ASN A 265 -4.49 -3.32 -27.75
C ASN A 265 -3.87 -4.67 -28.18
N ILE A 266 -2.85 -4.65 -29.02
CA ILE A 266 -2.10 -5.87 -29.40
C ILE A 266 -1.42 -6.48 -28.17
N ILE A 267 -0.64 -5.67 -27.43
CA ILE A 267 0.05 -6.11 -26.22
C ILE A 267 -0.94 -6.70 -25.20
N LEU A 268 -2.07 -6.01 -24.98
CA LEU A 268 -3.10 -6.43 -24.04
C LEU A 268 -3.67 -7.80 -24.40
N ASN A 269 -4.00 -8.02 -25.67
CA ASN A 269 -4.57 -9.28 -26.14
C ASN A 269 -3.59 -10.47 -26.03
N ASP A 270 -2.31 -10.24 -26.34
CA ASP A 270 -1.26 -11.25 -26.19
C ASP A 270 -1.10 -11.65 -24.71
N ILE A 271 -0.95 -10.65 -23.83
CA ILE A 271 -0.78 -10.87 -22.39
C ILE A 271 -2.01 -11.57 -21.80
N ILE A 272 -3.23 -11.15 -22.16
CA ILE A 272 -4.45 -11.80 -21.65
C ILE A 272 -4.53 -13.26 -22.07
N THR A 273 -4.14 -13.59 -23.30
CA THR A 273 -4.12 -14.99 -23.74
C THR A 273 -3.18 -15.83 -22.86
N LEU A 274 -1.99 -15.35 -22.55
CA LEU A 274 -1.03 -16.02 -21.65
C LEU A 274 -1.56 -16.16 -20.21
N LEU A 275 -2.20 -15.10 -19.69
CA LEU A 275 -2.75 -15.08 -18.34
C LEU A 275 -3.93 -16.03 -18.18
N LEU A 276 -4.79 -16.14 -19.20
CA LEU A 276 -5.91 -17.07 -19.21
C LEU A 276 -5.46 -18.53 -19.19
N ASN A 277 -4.34 -18.86 -19.83
CA ASN A 277 -3.71 -20.18 -19.77
C ASN A 277 -3.10 -20.48 -18.39
N ASN A 278 -2.84 -19.45 -17.57
CA ASN A 278 -2.18 -19.56 -16.27
C ASN A 278 -3.08 -19.11 -15.08
N LEU A 279 -4.41 -19.12 -15.23
CA LEU A 279 -5.36 -18.66 -14.19
C LEU A 279 -5.20 -19.35 -12.82
N HIS A 280 -4.65 -20.57 -12.79
CA HIS A 280 -4.42 -21.32 -11.55
C HIS A 280 -3.28 -20.74 -10.70
N LYS A 281 -2.35 -19.97 -11.29
CA LYS A 281 -1.23 -19.33 -10.59
C LYS A 281 -1.59 -17.98 -9.97
N LEU A 282 -2.76 -17.43 -10.30
CA LEU A 282 -3.19 -16.11 -9.84
C LEU A 282 -3.72 -16.15 -8.41
N LYS A 283 -3.28 -15.20 -7.58
CA LYS A 283 -3.83 -14.98 -6.23
C LYS A 283 -4.97 -13.96 -6.32
N ASN A 284 -5.58 -13.65 -5.19
CA ASN A 284 -6.81 -12.84 -5.11
C ASN A 284 -6.67 -11.45 -5.76
N GLU A 285 -5.54 -10.76 -5.56
CA GLU A 285 -5.33 -9.42 -6.10
C GLU A 285 -5.10 -9.44 -7.61
N GLU A 286 -4.35 -10.42 -8.12
CA GLU A 286 -4.18 -10.60 -9.56
C GLU A 286 -5.50 -11.02 -10.23
N LEU A 287 -6.30 -11.88 -9.58
CA LEU A 287 -7.64 -12.24 -10.06
C LEU A 287 -8.56 -11.03 -10.15
N LYS A 288 -8.53 -10.10 -9.18
CA LYS A 288 -9.29 -8.84 -9.25
C LYS A 288 -8.89 -8.00 -10.45
N GLN A 289 -7.58 -7.81 -10.66
CA GLN A 289 -7.07 -7.04 -11.79
C GLN A 289 -7.50 -7.66 -13.12
N ILE A 290 -7.35 -8.97 -13.29
CA ILE A 290 -7.74 -9.66 -14.52
C ILE A 290 -9.26 -9.66 -14.71
N HIS A 291 -10.04 -9.76 -13.65
CA HIS A 291 -11.48 -9.62 -13.73
C HIS A 291 -11.87 -8.25 -14.31
N ILE A 292 -11.22 -7.16 -13.87
CA ILE A 292 -11.42 -5.82 -14.42
C ILE A 292 -11.03 -5.76 -15.90
N VAL A 293 -9.86 -6.30 -16.26
CA VAL A 293 -9.36 -6.28 -17.65
C VAL A 293 -10.29 -7.05 -18.59
N LEU A 294 -10.80 -8.22 -18.18
CA LEU A 294 -11.75 -8.98 -19.01
C LEU A 294 -13.07 -8.24 -19.20
N TYR A 295 -13.55 -7.53 -18.18
CA TYR A 295 -14.75 -6.71 -18.31
C TYR A 295 -14.53 -5.48 -19.21
N TYR A 296 -13.32 -4.91 -19.25
CA TYR A 296 -12.96 -3.89 -20.24
C TYR A 296 -13.04 -4.41 -21.68
N LEU A 297 -12.58 -5.66 -21.90
CA LEU A 297 -12.53 -6.34 -23.20
C LEU A 297 -13.85 -7.03 -23.60
N ARG A 298 -14.88 -7.00 -22.74
CA ARG A 298 -16.07 -7.84 -22.87
C ARG A 298 -16.81 -7.64 -24.18
N ASP A 299 -16.97 -6.39 -24.60
CA ASP A 299 -17.73 -6.05 -25.82
C ASP A 299 -17.01 -6.45 -27.11
N GLU A 300 -15.70 -6.71 -27.03
CA GLU A 300 -14.92 -6.93 -28.24
C GLU A 300 -15.11 -8.35 -28.79
N LYS A 301 -15.39 -9.36 -27.93
CA LYS A 301 -15.54 -10.78 -28.33
C LYS A 301 -16.27 -11.60 -27.24
N GLU A 302 -17.24 -12.44 -27.63
CA GLU A 302 -17.79 -13.53 -26.78
C GLU A 302 -16.69 -14.47 -26.22
N LYS A 303 -15.49 -14.44 -26.83
CA LYS A 303 -14.27 -15.15 -26.44
C LYS A 303 -13.97 -15.11 -24.93
N TYR A 304 -14.27 -14.00 -24.25
CA TYR A 304 -13.90 -13.81 -22.84
C TYR A 304 -14.98 -14.22 -21.84
N GLU A 305 -16.20 -14.50 -22.27
CA GLU A 305 -17.33 -14.85 -21.38
C GLU A 305 -17.05 -16.12 -20.54
N ASN A 306 -16.46 -17.15 -21.14
CA ASN A 306 -16.09 -18.37 -20.43
C ASN A 306 -15.01 -18.12 -19.36
N ALA A 307 -14.05 -17.24 -19.65
CA ALA A 307 -13.02 -16.84 -18.70
C ALA A 307 -13.60 -16.02 -17.55
N ILE A 308 -14.49 -15.07 -17.84
CA ILE A 308 -15.22 -14.29 -16.85
C ILE A 308 -15.98 -15.20 -15.88
N LYS A 309 -16.80 -16.13 -16.41
CA LYS A 309 -17.55 -17.11 -15.59
C LYS A 309 -16.64 -17.97 -14.72
N LYS A 310 -15.47 -18.38 -15.23
CA LYS A 310 -14.47 -19.13 -14.44
C LYS A 310 -13.91 -18.30 -13.28
N ILE A 311 -13.62 -17.02 -13.51
CA ILE A 311 -13.09 -16.12 -12.48
C ILE A 311 -14.16 -15.78 -11.45
N GLU A 312 -15.41 -15.53 -11.85
CA GLU A 312 -16.52 -15.21 -10.94
C GLU A 312 -16.87 -16.38 -10.00
N LYS A 313 -16.64 -17.63 -10.44
CA LYS A 313 -16.76 -18.83 -9.59
C LYS A 313 -15.66 -18.94 -8.54
N LYS A 314 -14.51 -18.29 -8.74
CA LYS A 314 -13.51 -18.15 -7.68
C LYS A 314 -14.06 -17.07 -6.74
N ASN A 315 -14.34 -17.42 -5.48
CA ASN A 315 -14.88 -16.49 -4.48
C ASN A 315 -13.89 -15.35 -4.14
N ILE A 316 -13.71 -14.40 -5.07
CA ILE A 316 -12.82 -13.25 -4.93
C ILE A 316 -13.31 -12.40 -3.77
N LYS A 317 -12.47 -12.27 -2.75
CA LYS A 317 -12.80 -11.48 -1.56
C LYS A 317 -12.68 -10.00 -1.88
N ASN A 318 -13.79 -9.29 -1.86
CA ASN A 318 -13.85 -7.84 -1.94
C ASN A 318 -14.02 -7.26 -0.53
N THR A 319 -13.19 -6.27 -0.19
CA THR A 319 -13.35 -5.47 1.02
C THR A 319 -14.27 -4.30 0.69
N VAL A 320 -15.51 -4.35 1.18
CA VAL A 320 -16.44 -3.22 1.06
C VAL A 320 -16.19 -2.27 2.21
N THR A 321 -16.01 -0.99 1.90
CA THR A 321 -15.87 0.06 2.92
C THR A 321 -16.99 1.06 2.71
N ILE A 322 -18.03 0.98 3.54
CA ILE A 322 -19.16 1.93 3.48
C ILE A 322 -18.70 3.25 4.08
N SER A 323 -18.84 4.35 3.33
CA SER A 323 -18.52 5.68 3.85
C SER A 323 -19.66 6.26 4.70
N LYS A 324 -19.35 7.17 5.62
CA LYS A 324 -20.38 7.92 6.38
C LYS A 324 -21.32 8.71 5.45
N MET A 325 -20.79 9.24 4.35
CA MET A 325 -21.56 9.97 3.34
C MET A 325 -22.57 9.05 2.63
N GLN A 326 -22.16 7.82 2.30
CA GLN A 326 -23.06 6.82 1.73
C GLN A 326 -24.22 6.51 2.69
N GLN A 327 -23.95 6.37 4.00
CA GLN A 327 -25.01 6.17 4.99
C GLN A 327 -25.99 7.35 5.10
N GLN A 328 -25.51 8.59 4.95
CA GLN A 328 -26.37 9.78 4.96
C GLN A 328 -27.26 9.84 3.71
N ILE A 329 -26.68 9.63 2.54
CA ILE A 329 -27.40 9.62 1.25
C ILE A 329 -28.49 8.53 1.26
N GLU A 330 -28.21 7.37 1.85
CA GLU A 330 -29.19 6.31 1.99
C GLU A 330 -30.45 6.76 2.76
N LYS A 331 -30.27 7.54 3.85
CA LYS A 331 -31.41 8.07 4.61
C LYS A 331 -32.26 8.99 3.75
N ILE A 332 -31.61 9.87 2.98
CA ILE A 332 -32.31 10.76 2.05
C ILE A 332 -33.12 9.96 1.03
N PHE A 333 -32.54 8.91 0.42
CA PHE A 333 -33.29 8.07 -0.52
C PHE A 333 -34.56 7.46 0.09
N LYS A 334 -34.49 7.03 1.36
CA LYS A 334 -35.65 6.52 2.08
C LYS A 334 -36.70 7.61 2.33
N GLU A 335 -36.27 8.79 2.75
CA GLU A 335 -37.15 9.94 3.04
C GLU A 335 -37.90 10.41 1.79
N ILE A 336 -37.23 10.42 0.63
CA ILE A 336 -37.84 10.82 -0.66
C ILE A 336 -38.54 9.65 -1.38
N GLY A 337 -38.66 8.48 -0.75
CA GLY A 337 -39.37 7.32 -1.31
C GLY A 337 -38.68 6.62 -2.49
N ILE A 338 -37.37 6.80 -2.68
CA ILE A 338 -36.60 6.11 -3.71
C ILE A 338 -35.99 4.82 -3.14
N TYR A 339 -36.46 3.68 -3.65
CA TYR A 339 -35.94 2.37 -3.29
C TYR A 339 -34.68 2.02 -4.10
N VAL A 340 -33.51 2.18 -3.49
CA VAL A 340 -32.21 1.77 -4.05
C VAL A 340 -31.72 0.45 -3.44
N GLN A 341 -31.08 -0.39 -4.26
CA GLN A 341 -30.36 -1.57 -3.78
C GLN A 341 -28.92 -1.18 -3.44
N LYS A 342 -28.48 -1.46 -2.21
CA LYS A 342 -27.11 -1.18 -1.77
C LYS A 342 -26.15 -2.27 -2.20
N GLU A 343 -24.88 -1.91 -2.30
CA GLU A 343 -23.76 -2.85 -2.48
C GLU A 343 -24.01 -3.85 -3.61
N TYR A 344 -24.62 -3.36 -4.69
CA TYR A 344 -25.04 -4.21 -5.79
C TYR A 344 -23.82 -4.65 -6.58
N LYS A 345 -23.59 -5.97 -6.65
CA LYS A 345 -22.44 -6.51 -7.38
C LYS A 345 -22.71 -6.52 -8.89
N ILE A 346 -21.77 -5.95 -9.65
CA ILE A 346 -21.73 -6.01 -11.11
C ILE A 346 -20.31 -6.35 -11.54
N GLY A 347 -20.12 -7.58 -12.02
CA GLY A 347 -18.81 -8.07 -12.43
C GLY A 347 -17.76 -7.88 -11.34
N PRO A 348 -16.67 -7.14 -11.61
CA PRO A 348 -15.60 -6.90 -10.63
C PRO A 348 -15.96 -5.84 -9.59
N TYR A 349 -17.05 -5.09 -9.77
CA TYR A 349 -17.40 -3.95 -8.94
C TYR A 349 -18.56 -4.22 -7.99
N ILE A 350 -18.55 -3.50 -6.88
CA ILE A 350 -19.67 -3.37 -5.96
C ILE A 350 -20.08 -1.91 -6.04
N LEU A 351 -21.33 -1.66 -6.41
CA LEU A 351 -21.90 -0.33 -6.54
C LEU A 351 -22.41 0.15 -5.19
N ASP A 352 -22.28 1.45 -4.91
CA ASP A 352 -22.81 2.01 -3.67
C ASP A 352 -24.33 1.86 -3.61
N PHE A 353 -25.00 2.25 -4.69
CA PHE A 353 -26.44 2.09 -4.88
C PHE A 353 -26.79 1.74 -6.34
N ALA A 354 -27.87 0.98 -6.51
CA ALA A 354 -28.38 0.60 -7.83
C ALA A 354 -29.91 0.66 -7.90
N LEU A 355 -30.41 1.26 -8.98
CA LEU A 355 -31.81 1.13 -9.43
C LEU A 355 -31.85 0.11 -10.57
N LYS A 356 -31.81 -1.18 -10.21
CA LYS A 356 -31.60 -2.31 -11.14
C LYS A 356 -32.52 -2.29 -12.36
N LYS A 357 -33.83 -2.00 -12.17
CA LYS A 357 -34.81 -1.99 -13.28
C LYS A 357 -34.49 -0.92 -14.33
N LYS A 358 -33.88 0.20 -13.92
CA LYS A 358 -33.51 1.32 -14.81
C LYS A 358 -32.05 1.26 -15.25
N LYS A 359 -31.27 0.27 -14.80
CA LYS A 359 -29.80 0.19 -14.95
C LYS A 359 -29.10 1.50 -14.57
N ILE A 360 -29.58 2.16 -13.52
CA ILE A 360 -28.90 3.35 -12.97
C ILE A 360 -28.03 2.90 -11.80
N CYS A 361 -26.76 3.26 -11.86
CA CYS A 361 -25.80 3.15 -10.78
C CYS A 361 -25.66 4.53 -10.13
N ILE A 362 -25.72 4.62 -8.81
CA ILE A 362 -25.43 5.86 -8.08
C ILE A 362 -24.18 5.65 -7.24
N GLU A 363 -23.13 6.42 -7.53
CA GLU A 363 -21.80 6.31 -6.92
C GLU A 363 -21.52 7.53 -6.05
N VAL A 364 -21.03 7.30 -4.83
CA VAL A 364 -20.71 8.35 -3.86
C VAL A 364 -19.21 8.58 -3.88
N ASN A 365 -18.78 9.58 -4.64
CA ASN A 365 -17.36 9.86 -4.83
C ASN A 365 -16.77 10.59 -3.63
N GLY A 366 -16.18 9.82 -2.71
CA GLY A 366 -15.32 10.35 -1.64
C GLY A 366 -13.99 10.91 -2.16
N PHE A 367 -13.21 11.55 -1.29
CA PHE A 367 -11.91 12.14 -1.62
C PHE A 367 -10.93 11.15 -2.30
N THR A 368 -11.05 9.84 -2.03
CA THR A 368 -10.20 8.79 -2.63
C THR A 368 -10.47 8.54 -4.11
N HIS A 369 -11.55 9.08 -4.68
CA HIS A 369 -11.89 8.95 -6.10
C HIS A 369 -11.19 9.96 -6.99
N TYR A 370 -10.52 10.96 -6.40
CA TYR A 370 -9.83 12.02 -7.12
C TYR A 370 -8.32 11.93 -6.92
N TYR A 371 -7.60 12.61 -7.82
CA TYR A 371 -6.20 12.93 -7.58
C TYR A 371 -6.08 14.04 -6.55
N ILE A 372 -5.09 13.91 -5.67
CA ILE A 372 -4.78 14.95 -4.69
C ILE A 372 -4.39 16.24 -5.41
N PHE A 373 -4.81 17.38 -4.86
CA PHE A 373 -4.64 18.73 -5.41
C PHE A 373 -5.49 19.04 -6.64
N THR A 374 -6.40 18.14 -7.04
CA THR A 374 -7.28 18.36 -8.20
C THR A 374 -8.72 17.92 -7.91
N SER A 375 -9.67 18.39 -8.72
CA SER A 375 -11.04 17.86 -8.80
C SER A 375 -11.17 16.74 -9.85
N THR A 376 -10.06 16.26 -10.41
CA THR A 376 -10.06 15.27 -11.48
C THR A 376 -10.19 13.86 -10.92
N LEU A 377 -11.15 13.09 -11.43
CA LEU A 377 -11.28 11.67 -11.10
C LEU A 377 -10.01 10.90 -11.47
N ASN A 378 -9.60 10.01 -10.57
CA ASN A 378 -8.44 9.16 -10.79
C ASN A 378 -8.72 8.08 -11.86
N ALA A 379 -7.64 7.54 -12.44
CA ALA A 379 -7.73 6.58 -13.53
C ALA A 379 -8.55 5.32 -13.20
N LYS A 380 -8.52 4.87 -11.94
CA LYS A 380 -9.28 3.69 -11.48
C LYS A 380 -10.79 3.96 -11.46
N THR A 381 -11.20 5.14 -11.00
CA THR A 381 -12.61 5.55 -10.98
C THR A 381 -13.12 5.75 -12.40
N LYS A 382 -12.34 6.42 -13.26
CA LYS A 382 -12.67 6.55 -14.69
C LYS A 382 -12.82 5.20 -15.39
N LEU A 383 -11.90 4.25 -15.13
CA LEU A 383 -12.01 2.89 -15.65
C LEU A 383 -13.27 2.16 -15.17
N LYS A 384 -13.63 2.30 -13.88
CA LYS A 384 -14.89 1.74 -13.34
C LYS A 384 -16.08 2.27 -14.12
N TYR A 385 -16.17 3.58 -14.30
CA TYR A 385 -17.29 4.21 -15.00
C TYR A 385 -17.33 3.85 -16.48
N PHE A 386 -16.17 3.79 -17.12
CA PHE A 386 -16.05 3.32 -18.50
C PHE A 386 -16.64 1.91 -18.68
N ILE A 387 -16.27 0.97 -17.79
CA ILE A 387 -16.79 -0.40 -17.84
C ILE A 387 -18.30 -0.43 -17.54
N LEU A 388 -18.78 0.31 -16.54
CA LEU A 388 -20.22 0.35 -16.23
C LEU A 388 -21.05 0.91 -17.39
N ASN A 389 -20.59 1.99 -18.02
CA ASN A 389 -21.24 2.56 -19.19
C ASN A 389 -21.27 1.57 -20.36
N LYS A 390 -20.17 0.85 -20.62
CA LYS A 390 -20.13 -0.26 -21.61
C LYS A 390 -21.13 -1.38 -21.30
N LEU A 391 -21.35 -1.69 -20.02
CA LEU A 391 -22.38 -2.63 -19.58
C LEU A 391 -23.82 -2.06 -19.65
N ASN A 392 -24.01 -0.91 -20.30
CA ASN A 392 -25.28 -0.18 -20.41
C ASN A 392 -25.86 0.24 -19.05
N TRP A 393 -25.00 0.56 -18.07
CA TRP A 393 -25.40 1.22 -16.85
C TRP A 393 -25.22 2.73 -16.98
N ASN A 394 -26.24 3.48 -16.61
CA ASN A 394 -26.13 4.92 -16.47
C ASN A 394 -25.51 5.24 -15.11
N VAL A 395 -24.29 5.78 -15.11
CA VAL A 395 -23.56 6.15 -13.90
C VAL A 395 -23.94 7.59 -13.50
N VAL A 396 -24.59 7.73 -12.36
CA VAL A 396 -24.88 9.01 -11.71
C VAL A 396 -23.96 9.12 -10.50
N THR A 397 -23.30 10.26 -10.35
CA THR A 397 -22.35 10.47 -9.26
C THR A 397 -22.87 11.51 -8.27
N ILE A 398 -22.53 11.31 -7.00
CA ILE A 398 -22.71 12.31 -5.94
C ILE A 398 -21.30 12.65 -5.46
N GLU A 399 -20.83 13.83 -5.87
CA GLU A 399 -19.46 14.26 -5.64
C GLU A 399 -19.29 14.79 -4.20
N TYR A 400 -18.25 14.34 -3.49
CA TYR A 400 -17.95 14.80 -2.13
C TYR A 400 -17.76 16.30 -2.02
N MET A 401 -17.18 16.93 -3.05
CA MET A 401 -16.92 18.37 -3.07
C MET A 401 -18.20 19.18 -3.00
N ASP A 402 -19.26 18.71 -3.67
CA ASP A 402 -20.57 19.37 -3.67
C ASP A 402 -21.31 19.15 -2.35
N TRP A 403 -21.09 18.00 -1.71
CA TRP A 403 -21.71 17.64 -0.44
C TRP A 403 -21.12 18.40 0.75
N LYS A 404 -19.79 18.58 0.79
CA LYS A 404 -19.10 19.26 1.90
C LYS A 404 -19.53 20.72 2.05
N ASN A 405 -19.89 21.37 0.95
CA ASN A 405 -20.30 22.77 0.96
C ASN A 405 -21.75 22.96 1.41
N LYS A 406 -22.58 21.91 1.37
CA LYS A 406 -24.01 21.97 1.75
C LYS A 406 -24.31 21.57 3.18
N SER A 407 -23.38 20.95 3.92
CA SER A 407 -23.59 20.56 5.32
C SER A 407 -23.26 21.65 6.34
N LYS A 408 -22.93 22.86 5.88
CA LYS A 408 -22.71 24.06 6.70
C LYS A 408 -23.86 25.07 6.61
N GLU A 409 -24.81 24.85 5.71
CA GLU A 409 -26.12 25.50 5.65
C GLU A 409 -27.14 24.57 6.29
#